data_AF-A0A2A9E694-F1
#
_entry.id   AF-A0A2A9E694-F1
#
_cell.length_a   1.000
_cell.length_b   1.000
_cell.length_c   1.000
_cell.angle_alpha   90.00
_cell.angle_beta   90.00
_cell.angle_gamma   90.00
#
_symmetry.space_group_name_H-M   'P 1'
#
loop_
_entity.id
_entity.type
_entity.pdbx_description
1 polymer ?
#
loop_
_entity_poly.entity_id
_entity_poly.type
_entity_poly.pdbx_seq_one_letter_code
_entity_poly.pdbx_strand_id
1 'polypeptide(L)'
;MVDDITQPRPEADGPPWRSWETGTRVMIRRRLPADATHLFSDVIGTITRTDVTGVTLETRSGPVDVPASEIALGKQVPPPPVRRSRG
;
A
#
# COMPACT_ATOMS: atom_id res chain seq x y z
N MET A 1 33.30 19.51 -9.88
CA MET A 1 32.16 19.93 -10.73
C MET A 1 31.64 18.64 -11.34
N VAL A 2 31.04 17.79 -10.50
CA VAL A 2 29.60 17.62 -10.27
C VAL A 2 28.87 17.17 -11.54
N ASP A 3 28.77 15.86 -11.73
CA ASP A 3 27.70 15.20 -12.45
C ASP A 3 27.49 13.87 -11.71
N ASP A 4 26.68 13.94 -10.66
CA ASP A 4 25.31 13.45 -10.66
C ASP A 4 25.30 11.94 -10.51
N ILE A 5 25.21 11.54 -9.25
CA ILE A 5 24.82 10.20 -8.80
C ILE A 5 23.47 9.91 -9.45
N THR A 6 23.50 9.33 -10.65
CA THR A 6 22.38 8.56 -11.20
C THR A 6 22.22 7.38 -10.25
N GLN A 7 21.48 7.61 -9.18
CA GLN A 7 20.92 6.56 -8.36
C GLN A 7 20.23 5.62 -9.35
N PRO A 8 20.55 4.31 -9.38
CA PRO A 8 19.70 3.39 -10.11
C PRO A 8 18.29 3.60 -9.56
N ARG A 9 17.41 4.15 -10.41
CA ARG A 9 15.98 4.29 -10.11
C ARG A 9 15.53 2.91 -9.60
N PRO A 10 14.83 2.80 -8.47
CA PRO A 10 14.37 1.52 -7.94
C PRO A 10 13.26 0.95 -8.85
N GLU A 11 13.66 0.46 -10.02
CA GLU A 11 12.89 -0.44 -10.88
C GLU A 11 13.28 -1.91 -10.60
N ALA A 12 14.26 -2.16 -9.70
CA ALA A 12 14.83 -3.49 -9.48
C ALA A 12 14.10 -4.38 -8.44
N ASP A 13 13.23 -3.84 -7.58
CA ASP A 13 12.66 -4.60 -6.43
C ASP A 13 11.16 -4.92 -6.55
N GLY A 14 10.56 -4.66 -7.72
CA GLY A 14 9.11 -4.78 -7.89
C GLY A 14 8.33 -3.70 -7.11
N PRO A 15 7.00 -3.74 -7.16
CA PRO A 15 6.20 -2.71 -6.52
C PRO A 15 6.38 -2.74 -4.98
N PRO A 16 6.41 -1.56 -4.32
CA PRO A 16 6.86 -1.41 -2.93
C PRO A 16 6.02 -2.18 -1.91
N TRP A 17 4.80 -2.56 -2.26
CA TRP A 17 3.93 -3.34 -1.38
C TRP A 17 4.44 -4.76 -1.12
N ARG A 18 5.29 -5.30 -2.00
CA ARG A 18 5.83 -6.66 -1.89
C ARG A 18 6.79 -6.84 -0.73
N SER A 19 7.44 -5.76 -0.29
CA SER A 19 8.44 -5.80 0.78
C SER A 19 7.89 -5.41 2.15
N TRP A 20 6.58 -5.15 2.27
CA TRP A 20 6.00 -4.71 3.55
C TRP A 20 5.61 -5.88 4.45
N GLU A 21 5.96 -5.72 5.72
CA GLU A 21 5.69 -6.69 6.77
C GLU A 21 4.23 -6.66 7.24
N THR A 22 3.75 -7.81 7.69
CA THR A 22 2.48 -7.92 8.40
C THR A 22 2.48 -7.04 9.65
N GLY A 23 1.33 -6.45 9.99
CA GLY A 23 1.20 -5.46 11.07
C GLY A 23 1.44 -4.02 10.63
N THR A 24 1.95 -3.79 9.41
CA THR A 24 2.14 -2.44 8.86
C THR A 24 0.81 -1.84 8.43
N ARG A 25 0.53 -0.59 8.84
CA ARG A 25 -0.61 0.18 8.33
C ARG A 25 -0.29 0.78 6.97
N VAL A 26 -1.10 0.47 5.97
CA VAL A 26 -0.87 0.88 4.58
C VAL A 26 -2.15 1.34 3.91
N MET A 27 -1.97 2.06 2.80
CA MET A 27 -3.01 2.41 1.85
C MET A 27 -2.65 1.74 0.53
N ILE A 28 -3.60 1.01 -0.04
CA ILE A 28 -3.51 0.41 -1.37
C ILE A 28 -4.63 0.99 -2.22
N ARG A 29 -4.23 1.60 -3.34
CA ARG A 29 -5.15 1.94 -4.41
C ARG A 29 -5.27 0.73 -5.33
N ARG A 30 -6.46 0.15 -5.41
CA ARG A 30 -6.78 -0.93 -6.34
C ARG A 30 -7.59 -0.42 -7.52
N ARG A 31 -7.39 -1.05 -8.68
CA ARG A 31 -8.25 -0.91 -9.86
C ARG A 31 -9.56 -1.62 -9.60
N LEU A 32 -10.64 -1.01 -10.03
CA LEU A 32 -11.95 -1.65 -10.05
C LEU A 32 -12.26 -2.15 -11.47
N PRO A 33 -13.22 -3.08 -11.62
CA PRO A 33 -13.73 -3.47 -12.94
C PRO A 33 -14.14 -2.27 -13.79
N ALA A 34 -13.97 -2.39 -15.12
CA ALA A 34 -14.17 -1.29 -16.05
C ALA A 34 -15.64 -0.79 -16.12
N ASP A 35 -16.58 -1.64 -15.71
CA ASP A 35 -18.02 -1.37 -15.61
C ASP A 35 -18.42 -0.71 -14.28
N ALA A 36 -17.49 -0.56 -13.32
CA ALA A 36 -17.76 0.15 -12.08
C ALA A 36 -17.85 1.67 -12.31
N THR A 37 -18.74 2.34 -11.56
CA THR A 37 -18.88 3.81 -11.56
C THR A 37 -17.56 4.54 -11.28
N HIS A 38 -16.65 3.90 -10.52
CA HIS A 38 -15.32 4.39 -10.21
C HIS A 38 -14.27 3.40 -10.72
N LEU A 39 -13.21 3.90 -11.34
CA LEU A 39 -12.12 3.07 -11.87
C LEU A 39 -11.11 2.61 -10.79
N PHE A 40 -11.11 3.28 -9.64
CA PHE A 40 -10.17 3.02 -8.55
C PHE A 40 -10.88 3.08 -7.20
N SER A 41 -10.35 2.32 -6.26
CA SER A 41 -10.78 2.33 -4.87
C SER A 41 -9.56 2.30 -3.95
N ASP A 42 -9.61 3.10 -2.89
CA ASP A 42 -8.55 3.17 -1.89
C ASP A 42 -8.94 2.32 -0.68
N VAL A 43 -8.10 1.33 -0.38
CA VAL A 43 -8.24 0.44 0.78
C VAL A 43 -7.17 0.82 1.79
N ILE A 44 -7.58 1.11 3.02
CA ILE A 44 -6.67 1.43 4.12
C ILE A 44 -6.87 0.42 5.23
N GLY A 45 -5.77 -0.21 5.66
CA GLY A 45 -5.82 -1.25 6.67
C GLY A 45 -4.43 -1.66 7.14
N THR A 46 -4.41 -2.73 7.93
CA THR A 46 -3.18 -3.34 8.44
C THR A 46 -2.90 -4.61 7.65
N ILE A 47 -1.67 -4.79 7.17
CA ILE A 47 -1.29 -5.99 6.42
C ILE A 47 -1.42 -7.22 7.32
N THR A 48 -2.13 -8.24 6.85
CA THR A 48 -2.20 -9.57 7.48
C THR A 48 -1.55 -10.65 6.63
N ARG A 49 -1.45 -10.43 5.31
CA ARG A 49 -0.71 -11.29 4.38
C ARG A 49 -0.12 -10.45 3.26
N THR A 50 1.11 -10.74 2.88
CA THR A 50 1.76 -10.21 1.66
C THR A 50 2.45 -11.38 0.99
N ASP A 51 2.13 -11.62 -0.28
CA ASP A 51 2.79 -12.64 -1.09
C ASP A 51 2.77 -12.25 -2.58
N VAL A 52 3.24 -13.14 -3.46
CA VAL A 52 3.31 -12.89 -4.91
C VAL A 52 1.95 -12.69 -5.56
N THR A 53 0.88 -13.21 -4.95
CA THR A 53 -0.50 -13.15 -5.47
C THR A 53 -1.20 -11.85 -5.09
N GLY A 54 -0.76 -11.15 -4.04
CA GLY A 54 -1.35 -9.91 -3.59
C GLY A 54 -1.10 -9.58 -2.12
N VAL A 55 -1.99 -8.74 -1.57
CA VAL A 55 -1.94 -8.30 -0.17
C VAL A 55 -3.33 -8.43 0.45
N THR A 56 -3.40 -8.99 1.65
CA THR A 56 -4.60 -8.99 2.48
C THR A 56 -4.46 -7.93 3.57
N LEU A 57 -5.47 -7.07 3.69
CA LEU A 57 -5.53 -6.00 4.69
C LEU A 57 -6.68 -6.25 5.66
N GLU A 58 -6.42 -6.19 6.96
CA GLU A 58 -7.46 -6.04 7.96
C GLU A 58 -7.95 -4.58 7.97
N THR A 59 -9.21 -4.38 7.63
CA THR A 59 -9.85 -3.06 7.59
C THR A 59 -10.96 -2.97 8.64
N ARG A 60 -11.50 -1.76 8.86
CA ARG A 60 -12.62 -1.56 9.80
C ARG A 60 -13.89 -2.34 9.41
N SER A 61 -14.06 -2.65 8.13
CA SER A 61 -15.22 -3.40 7.61
C SER A 61 -14.95 -4.89 7.50
N GLY A 62 -13.79 -5.37 7.95
CA GLY A 62 -13.31 -6.74 7.82
C GLY A 62 -12.10 -6.87 6.88
N PRO A 63 -11.60 -8.10 6.69
CA PRO A 63 -10.46 -8.36 5.82
C PRO A 63 -10.79 -8.12 4.35
N VAL A 64 -9.87 -7.48 3.64
CA VAL A 64 -9.96 -7.22 2.19
C VAL A 64 -8.73 -7.81 1.51
N ASP A 65 -8.97 -8.72 0.57
CA ASP A 65 -7.92 -9.25 -0.30
C ASP A 65 -7.79 -8.38 -1.55
N VAL A 66 -6.55 -8.01 -1.88
CA VAL A 66 -6.24 -7.20 -3.06
C VAL A 66 -5.24 -7.94 -3.94
N PRO A 67 -5.68 -8.47 -5.10
CA PRO A 67 -4.80 -9.16 -6.04
C PRO A 67 -3.70 -8.26 -6.58
N ALA A 68 -2.51 -8.82 -6.78
CA ALA A 68 -1.33 -8.11 -7.30
C ALA A 68 -1.60 -7.39 -8.65
N SER A 69 -2.47 -7.96 -9.49
CA SER A 69 -2.89 -7.39 -10.78
C SER A 69 -3.74 -6.13 -10.63
N GLU A 70 -4.49 -6.01 -9.53
CA GLU A 70 -5.36 -4.89 -9.25
C GLU A 70 -4.64 -3.76 -8.51
N ILE A 71 -3.51 -4.04 -7.87
CA ILE A 71 -2.75 -3.01 -7.15
C ILE A 71 -2.18 -1.98 -8.14
N ALA A 72 -2.70 -0.77 -8.07
CA ALA A 72 -2.23 0.36 -8.89
C ALA A 72 -1.14 1.15 -8.17
N LEU A 73 -1.31 1.37 -6.86
CA LEU A 73 -0.38 2.12 -6.03
C LEU A 73 -0.49 1.63 -4.58
N GLY A 74 0.61 1.69 -3.85
CA GLY A 74 0.57 1.55 -2.40
C GLY A 74 1.46 2.58 -1.73
N LYS A 75 1.13 2.93 -0.49
CA LYS A 75 2.04 3.62 0.42
C LYS A 75 1.86 3.16 1.87
N GLN A 76 2.94 3.19 2.65
CA GLN A 76 2.84 3.07 4.10
C GLN A 76 2.16 4.32 4.67
N VAL A 77 1.26 4.11 5.62
CA VAL A 77 0.54 5.18 6.31
C VAL A 77 1.08 5.25 7.73
N PRO A 78 1.68 6.37 8.16
CA PRO A 78 2.17 6.47 9.52
C PRO A 78 1.02 6.27 10.52
N PRO A 79 1.30 5.67 11.69
CA PRO A 79 0.31 5.58 12.75
C PRO A 79 -0.19 6.99 13.12
N PRO A 80 -1.46 7.15 13.55
CA PRO A 80 -1.97 8.43 13.98
C PRO A 80 -1.03 9.03 15.05
N PRO A 81 -0.70 10.33 14.97
CA PRO A 81 0.14 10.95 15.98
C PRO A 81 -0.50 10.78 17.36
N VAL A 82 0.32 10.43 18.36
CA VAL A 82 -0.13 10.38 19.75
C VAL A 82 -0.59 11.79 20.14
N ARG A 83 -1.88 11.95 20.47
CA ARG A 83 -2.41 13.23 20.93
C ARG A 83 -1.71 13.59 22.24
N ARG A 84 -0.95 14.68 22.26
CA ARG A 84 -0.49 15.25 23.54
C ARG A 84 -1.73 15.71 24.30
N SER A 85 -2.00 15.09 25.44
CA SER A 85 -2.94 15.63 26.42
C SER A 85 -2.44 17.01 26.83
N ARG A 86 -3.25 18.06 26.64
CA ARG A 86 -2.99 19.34 27.28
C ARG A 86 -3.27 19.15 28.77
N GLY A 87 -2.21 19.18 29.58
CA GLY A 87 -2.30 19.46 31.00
C GLY A 87 -2.53 20.93 31.25
#